data_AF-A0A7J3PN15-F1
#
_entry.id   AF-A0A7J3PN15-F1
#
_cell.length_a   1.000
_cell.length_b   1.000
_cell.length_c   1.000
_cell.angle_alpha   90.00
_cell.angle_beta   90.00
_cell.angle_gamma   90.00
#
_symmetry.space_group_name_H-M   'P 1'
#
loop_
_entity.id
_entity.type
_entity.pdbx_description
1 polymer ?
#
loop_
_entity_poly.entity_id
_entity_poly.type
_entity_poly.pdbx_seq_one_letter_code
_entity_poly.pdbx_strand_id
1 'polypeptide(L)'
;MIVVDSNEAAESQKLVESLRKITEVAIRPLDAGDYLITGQSGQALIERKRVFDFLNSLKGRLWDQLSLLRTFEGEKILILEGYLGLYRKSKWNETSVLALIDRIVMEWGIPIIPTPDTRATLTYLAWKHKKLGEEKELKEYPLRVSGKEMSAEEQALYTLEGLCGHKTAKTLLTHFGTLGKVIEFFNNNPLTIIESRLKDVKVGGRRIPSTTIRKIYEVVRTEFKPEQEGKT
;
A
#
# COMPACT_ATOMS: atom_id res chain seq x y z
N MET A 1 -24.59 1.68 1.72
CA MET A 1 -25.30 2.89 1.29
C MET A 1 -24.28 3.90 0.76
N ILE A 2 -24.67 4.67 -0.26
CA ILE A 2 -23.94 5.85 -0.73
C ILE A 2 -24.77 7.09 -0.41
N VAL A 3 -24.16 8.09 0.20
CA VAL A 3 -24.74 9.41 0.39
C VAL A 3 -24.14 10.36 -0.65
N VAL A 4 -24.98 11.08 -1.39
CA VAL A 4 -24.56 12.06 -2.40
C VAL A 4 -24.87 13.46 -1.88
N ASP A 5 -23.93 14.39 -2.01
CA ASP A 5 -24.15 15.80 -1.70
C ASP A 5 -25.32 16.36 -2.54
N SER A 6 -26.12 17.24 -1.94
CA SER A 6 -27.28 17.83 -2.61
C SER A 6 -26.94 18.62 -3.87
N ASN A 7 -25.80 19.33 -3.91
CA ASN A 7 -25.39 20.09 -5.09
C ASN A 7 -24.92 19.15 -6.20
N GLU A 8 -24.09 18.16 -5.87
CA GLU A 8 -23.65 17.15 -6.84
C GLU A 8 -24.84 16.36 -7.39
N ALA A 9 -25.81 16.03 -6.55
CA ALA A 9 -27.02 15.34 -6.99
C ALA A 9 -27.86 16.19 -7.97
N ALA A 10 -27.87 17.51 -7.78
CA ALA A 10 -28.54 18.44 -8.69
C ALA A 10 -27.80 18.57 -10.03
N GLU A 11 -26.46 18.62 -10.02
CA GLU A 11 -25.63 18.72 -11.22
C GLU A 11 -25.55 17.40 -12.02
N SER A 12 -25.61 16.26 -11.33
CA SER A 12 -25.30 14.93 -11.88
C SER A 12 -26.45 13.93 -11.77
N GLN A 13 -27.69 14.38 -12.06
CA GLN A 13 -28.92 13.57 -11.92
C GLN A 13 -28.83 12.16 -12.54
N LYS A 14 -28.30 12.04 -13.76
CA LYS A 14 -28.14 10.74 -14.46
C LYS A 14 -27.20 9.77 -13.73
N LEU A 15 -26.16 10.30 -13.06
CA LEU A 15 -25.24 9.50 -12.26
C LEU A 15 -25.97 8.99 -11.01
N VAL A 16 -26.73 9.85 -10.34
CA VAL A 16 -27.54 9.46 -9.17
C VAL A 16 -28.58 8.40 -9.52
N GLU A 17 -29.30 8.57 -10.63
CA GLU A 17 -30.24 7.57 -11.14
C GLU A 17 -29.56 6.23 -11.43
N SER A 18 -28.34 6.27 -11.97
CA SER A 18 -27.56 5.07 -12.23
C SER A 18 -27.07 4.40 -10.94
N LEU A 19 -26.65 5.17 -9.93
CA LEU A 19 -26.27 4.65 -8.61
C LEU A 19 -27.46 3.98 -7.90
N ARG A 20 -28.66 4.57 -7.98
CA ARG A 20 -29.90 4.00 -7.41
C ARG A 20 -30.26 2.63 -7.97
N LYS A 21 -29.79 2.29 -9.18
CA LYS A 21 -29.97 0.95 -9.77
C LYS A 21 -29.00 -0.09 -9.20
N ILE A 22 -27.96 0.35 -8.49
CA ILE A 22 -26.87 -0.50 -7.99
C ILE A 22 -26.94 -0.66 -6.48
N THR A 23 -27.26 0.40 -5.74
CA THR A 23 -27.26 0.43 -4.28
C THR A 23 -28.25 1.46 -3.73
N GLU A 24 -28.48 1.41 -2.42
CA GLU A 24 -29.24 2.42 -1.70
C GLU A 24 -28.49 3.77 -1.72
N VAL A 25 -29.19 4.82 -2.16
CA VAL A 25 -28.66 6.18 -2.29
C VAL A 25 -29.49 7.16 -1.45
N ALA A 26 -28.82 7.85 -0.54
CA ALA A 26 -29.38 9.00 0.18
C ALA A 26 -28.84 10.31 -0.42
N ILE A 27 -29.66 11.36 -0.45
CA ILE A 27 -29.24 12.70 -0.88
C ILE A 27 -29.41 13.63 0.32
N ARG A 28 -28.34 14.30 0.72
CA ARG A 28 -28.34 15.32 1.79
C ARG A 28 -27.11 16.21 1.64
N PRO A 29 -27.11 17.44 2.18
CA PRO A 29 -25.90 18.23 2.26
C PRO A 29 -24.81 17.47 3.01
N LEU A 30 -23.59 17.54 2.47
CA LEU A 30 -22.38 17.07 3.12
C LEU A 30 -21.52 18.28 3.53
N ASP A 31 -20.88 18.19 4.69
CA ASP A 31 -19.96 19.25 5.14
C ASP A 31 -18.71 19.31 4.23
N ALA A 32 -18.27 18.17 3.69
CA ALA A 32 -17.21 18.06 2.70
C ALA A 32 -17.44 16.88 1.75
N GLY A 33 -16.84 16.96 0.56
CA GLY A 33 -16.92 15.93 -0.46
C GLY A 33 -18.28 15.87 -1.17
N ASP A 34 -18.31 15.16 -2.29
CA ASP A 34 -19.49 14.96 -3.12
C ASP A 34 -20.19 13.62 -2.84
N TYR A 35 -19.42 12.62 -2.37
CA TYR A 35 -19.93 11.28 -2.07
C TYR A 35 -19.36 10.75 -0.75
N LEU A 36 -20.23 10.31 0.15
CA LEU A 36 -19.87 9.55 1.35
C LEU A 36 -20.34 8.09 1.20
N ILE A 37 -19.40 7.16 1.19
CA ILE A 37 -19.66 5.73 1.10
C ILE A 37 -19.43 5.11 2.47
N THR A 38 -20.44 4.44 3.01
CA THR A 38 -20.35 3.71 4.28
C THR A 38 -20.60 2.22 4.04
N GLY A 39 -19.68 1.40 4.54
CA GLY A 39 -19.78 -0.06 4.55
C GLY A 39 -19.27 -0.65 5.87
N GLN A 40 -19.26 -1.98 5.97
CA GLN A 40 -18.88 -2.70 7.18
C GLN A 40 -17.38 -2.55 7.51
N SER A 41 -16.51 -2.53 6.49
CA SER A 41 -15.06 -2.47 6.69
C SER A 41 -14.50 -1.05 6.83
N GLY A 42 -15.34 -0.03 6.67
CA GLY A 42 -14.97 1.38 6.84
C GLY A 42 -15.83 2.36 6.03
N GLN A 43 -15.36 3.60 5.97
CA GLN A 43 -16.01 4.69 5.26
C GLN A 43 -15.03 5.40 4.31
N ALA A 44 -15.55 5.94 3.22
CA ALA A 44 -14.80 6.77 2.29
C ALA A 44 -15.56 8.05 1.97
N LEU A 45 -14.86 9.19 2.04
CA LEU A 45 -15.34 10.49 1.60
C LEU A 45 -14.61 10.88 0.32
N ILE A 46 -15.39 11.22 -0.71
CA ILE A 46 -14.89 11.37 -2.08
C ILE A 46 -15.31 12.75 -2.62
N GLU A 47 -14.33 13.53 -3.06
CA GLU A 47 -14.54 14.74 -3.87
C GLU A 47 -14.38 14.38 -5.35
N ARG A 48 -15.29 14.80 -6.21
CA ARG A 48 -15.19 14.66 -7.67
C ARG A 48 -14.89 16.01 -8.28
N LYS A 49 -13.77 16.10 -9.00
CA LYS A 49 -13.40 17.28 -9.76
C LYS A 49 -13.22 16.95 -11.22
N ARG A 50 -13.84 17.73 -12.11
CA ARG A 50 -13.50 17.65 -13.54
C ARG A 50 -12.11 18.25 -13.75
N VAL A 51 -11.35 17.70 -14.70
CA VAL A 51 -9.99 18.15 -15.02
C VAL A 51 -9.94 19.65 -15.30
N PHE A 52 -10.91 20.20 -16.02
CA PHE A 52 -10.94 21.65 -16.29
C PHE A 52 -11.08 22.48 -15.01
N ASP A 53 -11.98 22.09 -14.11
CA ASP A 53 -12.19 22.78 -12.84
C ASP A 53 -10.96 22.63 -11.93
N PHE A 54 -10.35 21.45 -11.93
CA PHE A 54 -9.10 21.18 -11.23
C PHE A 54 -7.96 22.07 -11.74
N LEU A 55 -7.76 22.17 -13.06
CA LEU A 55 -6.70 23.02 -13.63
C LEU A 55 -6.96 24.51 -13.38
N ASN A 56 -8.23 24.92 -13.30
CA ASN A 56 -8.62 26.28 -12.93
C ASN A 56 -8.54 26.56 -11.42
N SER A 57 -8.40 25.53 -10.60
CA SER A 57 -8.45 25.65 -9.13
C SER A 57 -7.15 26.12 -8.46
N LEU A 58 -6.12 26.40 -9.26
CA LEU A 58 -4.85 27.00 -8.80
C LEU A 58 -5.03 28.34 -8.04
N LYS A 59 -6.24 28.93 -8.02
CA LYS A 59 -6.57 30.21 -7.37
C LYS A 59 -7.49 30.15 -6.14
N GLY A 60 -7.59 29.04 -5.39
CA GLY A 60 -8.05 29.12 -3.98
C GLY A 60 -9.12 28.11 -3.54
N ARG A 61 -10.19 27.91 -4.33
CA ARG A 61 -11.38 27.18 -3.83
C ARG A 61 -11.14 25.69 -3.56
N LEU A 62 -10.29 25.02 -4.34
CA LEU A 62 -9.99 23.60 -4.11
C LEU A 62 -9.24 23.37 -2.79
N TRP A 63 -8.48 24.35 -2.32
CA TRP A 63 -7.68 24.24 -1.10
C TRP A 63 -8.57 24.14 0.15
N ASP A 64 -9.64 24.93 0.21
CA ASP A 64 -10.58 24.91 1.32
C ASP A 64 -11.37 23.58 1.35
N GLN A 65 -11.83 23.13 0.17
CA GLN A 65 -12.55 21.85 0.03
C GLN A 65 -11.68 20.66 0.49
N LEU A 66 -10.42 20.60 0.05
CA LEU A 66 -9.52 19.50 0.41
C LEU A 66 -9.02 19.60 1.86
N SER A 67 -8.95 20.79 2.44
CA SER A 67 -8.63 20.97 3.87
C SER A 67 -9.69 20.36 4.77
N LEU A 68 -10.97 20.52 4.42
CA LEU A 68 -12.07 19.90 5.17
C LEU A 68 -12.18 18.40 4.89
N LEU A 69 -11.94 17.98 3.64
CA LEU A 69 -11.84 16.56 3.31
C LEU A 69 -10.78 15.86 4.18
N ARG A 70 -9.64 16.53 4.44
CA ARG A 70 -8.53 16.00 5.25
C ARG A 70 -8.93 15.65 6.68
N THR A 71 -9.91 16.34 7.28
CA THR A 71 -10.32 16.06 8.66
C THR A 71 -11.20 14.81 8.79
N PHE A 72 -11.66 14.24 7.69
CA PHE A 72 -12.51 13.04 7.71
C PHE A 72 -11.75 11.82 8.26
N GLU A 73 -12.37 11.10 9.19
CA GLU A 73 -11.85 9.85 9.74
C GLU A 73 -12.30 8.67 8.86
N GLY A 74 -11.49 8.36 7.85
CA GLY A 74 -11.74 7.30 6.88
C GLY A 74 -10.89 7.49 5.63
N GLU A 75 -11.23 6.77 4.56
CA GLU A 75 -10.56 6.96 3.28
C GLU A 75 -10.98 8.30 2.65
N LYS A 76 -9.99 9.08 2.19
CA LYS A 76 -10.18 10.42 1.61
C LYS A 76 -9.72 10.37 0.17
N ILE A 77 -10.59 10.66 -0.78
CA ILE A 77 -10.30 10.37 -2.19
C ILE A 77 -10.70 11.55 -3.06
N LEU A 78 -9.82 11.94 -3.99
CA LEU A 78 -10.15 12.88 -5.06
C LEU A 78 -10.32 12.10 -6.37
N ILE A 79 -11.54 12.09 -6.92
CA ILE A 79 -11.77 11.65 -8.30
C ILE A 79 -11.44 12.82 -9.22
N LEU A 80 -10.57 12.57 -10.20
CA LEU A 80 -10.23 13.53 -11.24
C LEU A 80 -10.82 13.08 -12.58
N GLU A 81 -11.96 13.65 -12.94
CA GLU A 81 -12.75 13.23 -14.10
C GLU A 81 -12.36 13.98 -15.39
N GLY A 82 -12.02 13.24 -16.44
CA GLY A 82 -11.60 13.73 -17.74
C GLY A 82 -10.14 13.39 -18.06
N TYR A 83 -9.63 13.98 -19.15
CA TYR A 83 -8.26 13.73 -19.61
C TYR A 83 -7.27 14.77 -19.07
N LEU A 84 -6.50 14.41 -18.05
CA LEU A 84 -5.52 15.30 -17.42
C LEU A 84 -4.46 15.82 -18.42
N GLY A 85 -4.05 15.00 -19.40
CA GLY A 85 -3.04 15.40 -20.40
C GLY A 85 -3.45 16.60 -21.27
N LEU A 86 -4.69 17.08 -21.16
CA LEU A 86 -5.14 18.32 -21.76
C LEU A 86 -4.31 19.53 -21.32
N TYR A 87 -3.70 19.51 -20.11
CA TYR A 87 -2.89 20.64 -19.66
C TYR A 87 -1.74 20.97 -20.64
N ARG A 88 -1.22 19.97 -21.36
CA ARG A 88 -0.15 20.13 -22.36
C ARG A 88 -0.59 20.83 -23.64
N LYS A 89 -1.88 20.81 -23.94
CA LYS A 89 -2.49 21.42 -25.14
C LYS A 89 -3.05 22.82 -24.86
N SER A 90 -2.83 23.33 -23.66
CA SER A 90 -3.51 24.51 -23.14
C SER A 90 -2.49 25.48 -22.52
N LYS A 91 -2.95 26.63 -22.00
CA LYS A 91 -2.07 27.64 -21.38
C LYS A 91 -1.62 27.31 -19.95
N TRP A 92 -1.92 26.11 -19.43
CA TRP A 92 -1.52 25.73 -18.08
C TRP A 92 -0.04 25.31 -18.04
N ASN A 93 0.68 25.79 -17.03
CA ASN A 93 2.07 25.43 -16.83
C ASN A 93 2.19 24.00 -16.26
N GLU A 94 2.88 23.10 -16.98
CA GLU A 94 3.02 21.68 -16.61
C GLU A 94 3.61 21.50 -15.20
N THR A 95 4.68 22.23 -14.87
CA THR A 95 5.30 22.18 -13.53
C THR A 95 4.31 22.52 -12.42
N SER A 96 3.47 23.53 -12.63
CA SER A 96 2.46 23.96 -11.65
C SER A 96 1.37 22.90 -11.45
N VAL A 97 0.95 22.23 -12.52
CA VAL A 97 -0.04 21.14 -12.45
C VAL A 97 0.53 19.93 -11.72
N LEU A 98 1.77 19.54 -12.03
CA LEU A 98 2.44 18.43 -11.37
C LEU A 98 2.70 18.73 -9.89
N ALA A 99 3.11 19.95 -9.55
CA ALA A 99 3.29 20.37 -8.16
C ALA A 99 1.98 20.38 -7.36
N LEU A 100 0.86 20.77 -7.99
CA LEU A 100 -0.45 20.69 -7.36
C LEU A 100 -0.83 19.23 -7.05
N ILE A 101 -0.63 18.33 -8.00
CA ILE A 101 -0.91 16.90 -7.82
C ILE A 101 -0.04 16.30 -6.72
N ASP A 102 1.27 16.58 -6.75
CA ASP A 102 2.22 16.11 -5.76
C ASP A 102 1.83 16.55 -4.35
N ARG A 103 1.48 17.84 -4.18
CA ARG A 103 1.01 18.38 -2.91
C ARG A 103 -0.23 17.66 -2.38
N ILE A 104 -1.24 17.41 -3.22
CA ILE A 104 -2.46 16.71 -2.81
C ILE A 104 -2.15 15.28 -2.34
N VAL A 105 -1.30 14.57 -3.07
CA VAL A 105 -0.99 13.17 -2.79
C VAL A 105 -0.05 13.04 -1.59
N MET A 106 1.04 13.80 -1.57
CA MET A 106 2.14 13.65 -0.61
C MET A 106 1.94 14.44 0.67
N GLU A 107 1.56 15.73 0.59
CA GLU A 107 1.39 16.55 1.80
C GLU A 107 0.07 16.26 2.50
N TRP A 108 -1.00 16.04 1.73
CA TRP A 108 -2.35 15.85 2.31
C TRP A 108 -2.76 14.40 2.47
N GLY A 109 -2.03 13.47 1.85
CA GLY A 109 -2.36 12.06 1.89
C GLY A 109 -3.70 11.75 1.22
N ILE A 110 -4.11 12.56 0.23
CA ILE A 110 -5.36 12.35 -0.51
C ILE A 110 -5.01 11.70 -1.85
N PRO A 111 -5.23 10.38 -2.02
CA PRO A 111 -5.05 9.73 -3.31
C PRO A 111 -5.96 10.33 -4.38
N ILE A 112 -5.44 10.41 -5.60
CA ILE A 112 -6.16 10.85 -6.79
C ILE A 112 -6.50 9.64 -7.66
N ILE A 113 -7.78 9.46 -7.96
CA ILE A 113 -8.28 8.42 -8.86
C ILE A 113 -8.71 9.06 -10.17
N PRO A 114 -7.98 8.85 -11.28
CA PRO A 114 -8.38 9.38 -12.56
C PRO A 114 -9.56 8.59 -13.13
N THR A 115 -10.58 9.28 -13.62
CA THR A 115 -11.70 8.68 -14.34
C THR A 115 -11.86 9.38 -15.69
N PRO A 116 -11.90 8.68 -16.84
CA PRO A 116 -11.99 9.36 -18.14
C PRO A 116 -13.32 10.08 -18.35
N ASP A 117 -14.40 9.63 -17.70
CA ASP A 117 -15.76 10.15 -17.85
C ASP A 117 -16.66 9.76 -16.67
N THR A 118 -17.90 10.26 -16.69
CA THR A 118 -18.96 9.97 -15.70
C THR A 118 -19.24 8.47 -15.54
N ARG A 119 -19.12 7.66 -16.60
CA ARG A 119 -19.37 6.21 -16.53
C ARG A 119 -18.26 5.53 -15.74
N ALA A 120 -17.01 5.93 -15.92
CA ALA A 120 -15.90 5.46 -15.11
C ALA A 120 -16.02 5.93 -13.65
N THR A 121 -16.45 7.16 -13.41
CA THR A 121 -16.79 7.65 -12.06
C THR A 121 -17.85 6.76 -11.38
N LEU A 122 -18.96 6.48 -12.07
CA LEU A 122 -19.99 5.56 -11.58
C LEU A 122 -19.42 4.18 -11.26
N THR A 123 -18.57 3.65 -12.13
CA THR A 123 -17.94 2.33 -11.99
C THR A 123 -17.06 2.28 -10.74
N TYR A 124 -16.27 3.33 -10.52
CA TYR A 124 -15.43 3.46 -9.33
C TYR A 124 -16.25 3.56 -8.04
N LEU A 125 -17.29 4.39 -8.00
CA LEU A 125 -18.17 4.53 -6.83
C LEU A 125 -18.86 3.21 -6.47
N ALA A 126 -19.35 2.48 -7.47
CA ALA A 126 -19.97 1.17 -7.28
C ALA A 126 -18.96 0.12 -6.76
N TRP A 127 -17.76 0.07 -7.36
CA TRP A 127 -16.69 -0.82 -6.90
C TRP A 127 -16.28 -0.50 -5.46
N LYS A 128 -16.12 0.80 -5.13
CA LYS A 128 -15.71 1.24 -3.80
C LYS A 128 -16.75 0.90 -2.74
N HIS A 129 -18.03 1.08 -3.07
CA HIS A 129 -19.13 0.66 -2.19
C HIS A 129 -19.14 -0.84 -1.93
N LYS A 130 -19.00 -1.66 -3.00
CA LYS A 130 -18.86 -3.11 -2.83
C LYS A 130 -17.67 -3.45 -1.94
N LYS A 131 -16.52 -2.83 -2.19
CA LYS A 131 -15.28 -3.12 -1.46
C LYS A 131 -15.38 -2.80 0.02
N LEU A 132 -16.00 -1.67 0.38
CA LEU A 132 -16.25 -1.30 1.78
C LEU A 132 -17.36 -2.13 2.43
N GLY A 133 -18.23 -2.76 1.63
CA GLY A 133 -19.26 -3.68 2.10
C GLY A 133 -18.75 -5.09 2.41
N GLU A 134 -17.56 -5.46 1.92
CA GLU A 134 -16.94 -6.76 2.24
C GLU A 134 -16.41 -6.78 3.69
N GLU A 135 -16.56 -7.92 4.37
CA GLU A 135 -15.87 -8.19 5.63
C GLU A 135 -14.35 -8.17 5.40
N LYS A 136 -13.60 -7.60 6.34
CA LYS A 136 -12.14 -7.71 6.31
C LYS A 136 -11.77 -9.13 6.69
N GLU A 137 -11.57 -10.00 5.70
CA GLU A 137 -10.75 -11.18 5.92
C GLU A 137 -9.38 -10.70 6.43
N LEU A 138 -8.93 -11.24 7.56
CA LEU A 138 -7.55 -11.11 8.00
C LEU A 138 -6.69 -11.84 6.97
N LYS A 139 -6.30 -11.13 5.91
CA LYS A 139 -5.38 -11.70 4.93
C LYS A 139 -4.02 -11.80 5.59
N GLU A 140 -3.57 -13.03 5.82
CA GLU A 140 -2.16 -13.29 6.08
C GLU A 140 -1.37 -12.84 4.86
N TYR A 141 -0.63 -11.74 5.00
CA TYR A 141 0.26 -11.29 3.96
C TYR A 141 1.57 -12.09 4.08
N PRO A 142 2.05 -12.69 2.98
CA PRO A 142 3.35 -13.33 3.02
C PRO A 142 4.40 -12.27 3.40
N LEU A 143 5.32 -12.63 4.30
CA LEU A 143 6.46 -11.76 4.65
C LEU A 143 7.32 -11.41 3.43
N ARG A 144 7.22 -12.21 2.37
CA ARG A 144 7.93 -12.04 1.11
C ARG A 144 6.96 -11.62 0.00
N VAL A 145 7.34 -10.55 -0.72
CA VAL A 145 6.76 -10.23 -2.03
C VAL A 145 7.29 -11.26 -3.04
N SER A 146 6.44 -12.15 -3.58
CA SER A 146 6.84 -13.11 -4.60
C SER A 146 7.17 -12.37 -5.90
N GLY A 147 8.41 -12.45 -6.41
CA GLY A 147 8.77 -11.58 -7.54
C GLY A 147 9.93 -11.99 -8.43
N LYS A 148 10.53 -13.18 -8.28
CA LYS A 148 11.56 -13.61 -9.23
C LYS A 148 11.67 -15.12 -9.28
N GLU A 149 11.72 -15.69 -10.49
CA GLU A 149 12.24 -17.04 -10.68
C GLU A 149 13.69 -17.07 -10.22
N MET A 150 14.00 -17.95 -9.27
CA MET A 150 15.33 -18.13 -8.71
C MET A 150 15.78 -19.56 -8.97
N SER A 151 17.05 -19.76 -9.34
CA SER A 151 17.65 -21.08 -9.27
C SER A 151 17.73 -21.58 -7.82
N ALA A 152 17.94 -22.88 -7.60
CA ALA A 152 18.10 -23.44 -6.26
C ALA A 152 19.27 -22.79 -5.49
N GLU A 153 20.35 -22.43 -6.18
CA GLU A 153 21.51 -21.74 -5.60
C GLU A 153 21.17 -20.31 -5.20
N GLU A 154 20.47 -19.58 -6.07
CA GLU A 154 20.00 -18.23 -5.78
C GLU A 154 19.02 -18.24 -4.60
N GLN A 155 18.13 -19.23 -4.53
CA GLN A 155 17.18 -19.36 -3.44
C GLN A 155 17.86 -19.73 -2.11
N ALA A 156 18.92 -20.56 -2.15
CA ALA A 156 19.73 -20.86 -0.97
C ALA A 156 20.45 -19.61 -0.44
N LEU A 157 21.05 -18.82 -1.34
CA LEU A 157 21.67 -17.54 -0.99
C LEU A 157 20.64 -16.55 -0.44
N TYR A 158 19.54 -16.35 -1.15
CA TYR A 158 18.45 -15.44 -0.77
C TYR A 158 17.88 -15.78 0.62
N THR A 159 17.69 -17.07 0.92
CA THR A 159 17.16 -17.52 2.21
C THR A 159 18.12 -17.17 3.34
N LEU A 160 19.42 -17.45 3.17
CA LEU A 160 20.42 -17.17 4.20
C LEU A 160 20.70 -15.67 4.37
N GLU A 161 20.58 -14.90 3.29
CA GLU A 161 20.71 -13.44 3.32
C GLU A 161 19.74 -12.77 4.29
N GLY A 162 18.50 -13.26 4.39
CA GLY A 162 17.52 -12.76 5.36
C GLY A 162 18.01 -12.85 6.82
N LEU A 163 18.93 -13.77 7.11
CA LEU A 163 19.49 -13.94 8.44
C LEU A 163 20.71 -13.03 8.66
N CYS A 164 21.65 -12.99 7.72
CA CYS A 164 22.99 -12.44 7.96
C CYS A 164 23.56 -11.48 6.89
N GLY A 165 22.78 -11.17 5.86
CA GLY A 165 23.19 -10.32 4.74
C GLY A 165 24.10 -11.02 3.72
N HIS A 166 24.19 -10.42 2.52
CA HIS A 166 24.83 -10.99 1.31
C HIS A 166 26.22 -11.58 1.54
N LYS A 167 27.16 -10.77 2.07
CA LYS A 167 28.56 -11.18 2.20
C LYS A 167 28.71 -12.37 3.15
N THR A 168 28.04 -12.34 4.28
CA THR A 168 28.07 -13.42 5.28
C THR A 168 27.41 -14.68 4.74
N ALA A 169 26.26 -14.55 4.09
CA ALA A 169 25.53 -15.67 3.51
C ALA A 169 26.38 -16.40 2.46
N LYS A 170 27.00 -15.63 1.55
CA LYS A 170 27.92 -16.17 0.54
C LYS A 170 29.12 -16.87 1.19
N THR A 171 29.76 -16.26 2.18
CA THR A 171 30.90 -16.88 2.89
C THR A 171 30.50 -18.18 3.59
N LEU A 172 29.36 -18.21 4.28
CA LEU A 172 28.87 -19.41 4.95
C LEU A 172 28.50 -20.51 3.94
N LEU A 173 27.84 -20.18 2.84
CA LEU A 173 27.53 -21.16 1.79
C LEU A 173 28.78 -21.67 1.09
N THR A 174 29.81 -20.84 0.89
CA THR A 174 31.10 -21.31 0.38
C THR A 174 31.81 -22.21 1.39
N HIS A 175 31.72 -21.92 2.70
CA HIS A 175 32.37 -22.71 3.73
C HIS A 175 31.70 -24.07 3.98
N PHE A 176 30.37 -24.09 4.06
CA PHE A 176 29.58 -25.29 4.38
C PHE A 176 29.05 -26.03 3.14
N GLY A 177 29.02 -25.38 1.97
CA GLY A 177 28.60 -25.93 0.69
C GLY A 177 27.10 -25.83 0.42
N THR A 178 26.23 -26.08 1.41
CA THR A 178 24.77 -26.04 1.23
C THR A 178 24.07 -25.31 2.37
N LEU A 179 22.89 -24.73 2.09
CA LEU A 179 22.05 -24.12 3.13
C LEU A 179 21.70 -25.13 4.22
N GLY A 180 21.40 -26.38 3.85
CA GLY A 180 21.10 -27.46 4.81
C GLY A 180 22.25 -27.70 5.80
N LYS A 181 23.50 -27.73 5.32
CA LYS A 181 24.67 -27.90 6.19
C LYS A 181 24.90 -26.70 7.12
N VAL A 182 24.60 -25.48 6.65
CA VAL A 182 24.61 -24.29 7.52
C VAL A 182 23.58 -24.44 8.63
N ILE A 183 22.32 -24.77 8.28
CA ILE A 183 21.23 -24.94 9.25
C ILE A 183 21.57 -26.06 10.24
N GLU A 184 22.01 -27.23 9.77
CA GLU A 184 22.40 -28.37 10.61
C GLU A 184 23.51 -28.00 11.59
N PHE A 185 24.53 -27.27 11.12
CA PHE A 185 25.62 -26.80 11.97
C PHE A 185 25.11 -25.90 13.11
N PHE A 186 24.24 -24.94 12.80
CA PHE A 186 23.67 -24.04 13.83
C PHE A 186 22.66 -24.73 14.75
N ASN A 187 21.93 -25.74 14.25
CA ASN A 187 20.95 -26.49 15.02
C ASN A 187 21.60 -27.46 16.03
N ASN A 188 22.64 -28.17 15.59
CA ASN A 188 23.21 -29.31 16.33
C ASN A 188 24.35 -28.92 17.28
N ASN A 189 24.82 -27.67 17.25
CA ASN A 189 25.94 -27.22 18.08
C ASN A 189 25.48 -26.13 19.07
N PRO A 190 26.00 -26.10 20.31
CA PRO A 190 25.77 -24.98 21.21
C PRO A 190 26.51 -23.73 20.71
N LEU A 191 26.03 -22.55 21.09
CA LEU A 191 26.55 -21.25 20.64
C LEU A 191 28.07 -21.11 20.83
N THR A 192 28.62 -21.63 21.93
CA THR A 192 30.06 -21.60 22.22
C THR A 192 30.91 -22.36 21.18
N ILE A 193 30.43 -23.51 20.71
CA ILE A 193 31.10 -24.30 19.68
C ILE A 193 31.00 -23.60 18.32
N ILE A 194 29.85 -23.00 18.02
CA ILE A 194 29.63 -22.23 16.80
C ILE A 194 30.58 -21.04 16.73
N GLU A 195 30.64 -20.22 17.79
CA GLU A 195 31.54 -19.06 17.86
C GLU A 195 33.01 -19.47 17.73
N SER A 196 33.40 -20.57 18.38
CA SER A 196 34.77 -21.09 18.29
C SER A 196 35.13 -21.53 16.87
N ARG A 197 34.25 -22.28 16.18
CA ARG A 197 34.52 -22.80 14.84
C ARG A 197 34.45 -21.73 13.76
N LEU A 198 33.61 -20.70 13.93
CA LEU A 198 33.50 -19.59 12.98
C LEU A 198 34.52 -18.46 13.23
N LYS A 199 35.34 -18.56 14.29
CA LYS A 199 36.34 -17.54 14.66
C LYS A 199 37.34 -17.23 13.55
N ASP A 200 37.68 -18.22 12.73
CA ASP A 200 38.65 -18.10 11.65
C ASP A 200 38.02 -17.87 10.28
N VAL A 201 36.68 -17.97 10.19
CA VAL A 201 35.93 -17.66 8.97
C VAL A 201 35.81 -16.14 8.83
N LYS A 202 36.43 -15.59 7.78
CA LYS A 202 36.49 -14.14 7.54
C LYS A 202 35.54 -13.71 6.42
N VAL A 203 34.77 -12.66 6.66
CA VAL A 203 33.95 -11.93 5.69
C VAL A 203 34.63 -10.58 5.41
N GLY A 204 35.17 -10.40 4.21
CA GLY A 204 35.90 -9.17 3.85
C GLY A 204 37.08 -8.88 4.78
N GLY A 205 37.79 -9.91 5.23
CA GLY A 205 38.94 -9.80 6.14
C GLY A 205 38.60 -9.65 7.62
N ARG A 206 37.32 -9.50 7.99
CA ARG A 206 36.86 -9.40 9.39
C ARG A 206 36.15 -10.68 9.83
N ARG A 207 36.13 -10.95 11.13
CA ARG A 207 35.33 -12.04 11.70
C ARG A 207 33.84 -11.77 11.55
N ILE A 208 33.04 -12.82 11.49
CA ILE A 208 31.58 -12.70 11.57
C ILE A 208 31.22 -12.13 12.96
N PRO A 209 30.40 -11.07 13.06
CA PRO A 209 29.97 -10.53 14.35
C PRO A 209 29.22 -11.58 15.19
N SER A 210 29.50 -11.63 16.50
CA SER A 210 28.80 -12.55 17.42
C SER A 210 27.29 -12.30 17.46
N THR A 211 26.84 -11.06 17.28
CA THR A 211 25.43 -10.71 17.15
C THR A 211 24.77 -11.40 15.95
N THR A 212 25.46 -11.46 14.81
CA THR A 212 24.98 -12.18 13.62
C THR A 212 24.94 -13.68 13.86
N ILE A 213 25.97 -14.25 14.51
CA ILE A 213 26.01 -15.68 14.86
C ILE A 213 24.84 -16.03 15.80
N ARG A 214 24.63 -15.22 16.85
CA ARG A 214 23.52 -15.40 17.79
C ARG A 214 22.16 -15.31 17.09
N LYS A 215 21.96 -14.34 16.20
CA LYS A 215 20.72 -14.21 15.42
C LYS A 215 20.43 -15.47 14.59
N ILE A 216 21.43 -15.99 13.87
CA ILE A 216 21.25 -17.23 13.07
C ILE A 216 20.92 -18.40 14.02
N TYR A 217 21.66 -18.54 15.12
CA TYR A 217 21.44 -19.59 16.11
C TYR A 217 20.03 -19.58 16.70
N GLU A 218 19.51 -18.41 17.06
CA GLU A 218 18.16 -18.25 17.59
C GLU A 218 17.11 -18.61 16.54
N VAL A 219 17.21 -18.04 15.32
CA VAL A 219 16.22 -18.27 14.26
C VAL A 219 16.16 -19.74 13.84
N VAL A 220 17.30 -20.41 13.70
CA VAL A 220 17.35 -21.83 13.32
C VAL A 220 16.67 -22.75 14.35
N ARG A 221 16.63 -22.34 15.63
CA ARG A 221 16.19 -23.18 16.75
C ARG A 221 14.84 -22.77 17.35
N THR A 222 14.24 -21.68 16.86
CA THR A 222 12.97 -21.18 17.40
C THR A 222 11.81 -21.97 16.79
N GLU A 223 10.95 -22.53 17.65
CA GLU A 223 9.69 -23.13 17.20
C GLU A 223 8.74 -22.06 16.67
N PHE A 224 8.23 -22.26 15.46
CA PHE A 224 7.20 -21.40 14.89
C PHE A 224 5.87 -21.63 15.61
N LYS A 225 5.26 -20.56 16.12
CA LYS A 225 3.92 -20.59 16.71
C LYS A 225 2.98 -19.82 15.77
N PRO A 226 2.03 -20.48 15.10
CA PRO A 226 1.02 -19.76 14.33
C PRO A 226 0.22 -18.87 15.27
N GLU A 227 -0.19 -17.68 14.81
CA GLU A 227 -1.15 -16.87 15.55
C GLU A 227 -2.40 -17.72 15.79
N GLN A 228 -2.83 -17.86 17.05
CA GLN A 228 -4.13 -18.45 17.33
C GLN A 228 -5.17 -17.48 16.78
N GLU A 229 -5.88 -17.89 15.73
CA GLU A 229 -7.05 -17.15 15.23
C GLU A 229 -7.93 -16.80 16.43
N GLY A 230 -8.03 -15.50 16.71
CA GLY A 230 -8.80 -14.99 17.82
C GLY A 230 -10.27 -15.36 17.65
N LYS A 231 -10.70 -16.42 18.34
CA LYS A 231 -12.12 -16.64 18.64
C LYS A 231 -12.55 -15.52 19.59
N THR A 232 -13.07 -14.43 19.05
CA THR A 232 -13.95 -13.52 19.79
C THR A 232 -15.07 -13.05 18.88
#